data_AF-A0A1I6DX71-F1
#
_entry.id   AF-A0A1I6DX71-F1
#
_cell.length_a   1.000
_cell.length_b   1.000
_cell.length_c   1.000
_cell.angle_alpha   90.00
_cell.angle_beta   90.00
_cell.angle_gamma   90.00
#
_symmetry.space_group_name_H-M   'P 1'
#
loop_
_entity.id
_entity.type
_entity.pdbx_description
1 polymer ?
#
loop_
_entity_poly.entity_id
_entity_poly.type
_entity_poly.pdbx_seq_one_letter_code
_entity_poly.pdbx_strand_id
1 'polypeptide(L)'
;YMTFPQQHRTKLHSTNPIERLNGEIKRRTDVVGIFPNEASIRRLVGASLMEQTEEWTVQRGRYMTLETLAPVCDDVVVSLPAAQRD
;
A
#
# COMPACT_ATOMS: atom_id res chain seq x y z
N TYR A 1 3.03 -18.12 4.75
CA TYR A 1 2.50 -18.16 3.37
C TYR A 1 1.46 -19.27 3.17
N MET A 2 1.77 -20.54 3.40
CA MET A 2 0.80 -21.64 3.21
C MET A 2 -0.42 -21.56 4.15
N THR A 3 -0.28 -20.81 5.25
CA THR A 3 -1.34 -20.42 6.20
C THR A 3 -2.42 -19.52 5.58
N PHE A 4 -2.14 -18.85 4.45
CA PHE A 4 -3.13 -18.05 3.75
C PHE A 4 -4.04 -18.93 2.87
N PRO A 5 -5.33 -18.54 2.72
CA PRO A 5 -6.23 -19.17 1.75
C PRO A 5 -5.60 -19.25 0.36
N GLN A 6 -5.87 -20.35 -0.34
CA GLN A 6 -5.25 -20.64 -1.64
C GLN A 6 -5.48 -19.52 -2.68
N GLN A 7 -6.61 -18.81 -2.60
CA GLN A 7 -6.90 -17.66 -3.47
C GLN A 7 -5.96 -16.46 -3.29
N HIS A 8 -5.28 -16.31 -2.15
CA HIS A 8 -4.37 -15.18 -1.87
C HIS A 8 -2.90 -15.51 -2.06
N ARG A 9 -2.59 -16.80 -2.14
CA ARG A 9 -1.25 -17.33 -2.34
C ARG A 9 -0.59 -16.73 -3.59
N THR A 10 -1.22 -16.81 -4.76
CA THR A 10 -0.69 -16.22 -5.99
C THR A 10 -0.39 -14.72 -5.88
N LYS A 11 -1.23 -13.97 -5.14
CA LYS A 11 -1.02 -12.54 -4.88
C LYS A 11 0.21 -12.29 -4.02
N LEU A 12 0.39 -13.09 -2.97
CA LEU A 12 1.54 -13.01 -2.06
C LEU A 12 2.88 -13.43 -2.71
N HIS A 13 2.86 -14.27 -3.75
CA HIS A 13 4.07 -14.62 -4.50
C HIS A 13 4.42 -13.63 -5.61
N SER A 14 3.47 -12.80 -6.06
CA SER A 14 3.70 -11.87 -7.14
C SER A 14 4.39 -10.60 -6.66
N THR A 15 5.44 -10.17 -7.36
CA THR A 15 6.09 -8.86 -7.17
C THR A 15 5.45 -7.75 -8.02
N ASN A 16 4.53 -8.09 -8.93
CA ASN A 16 3.90 -7.12 -9.82
C ASN A 16 3.29 -5.90 -9.10
N PRO A 17 2.58 -6.03 -7.95
CA PRO A 17 1.99 -4.87 -7.29
C PRO A 17 3.05 -3.87 -6.80
N ILE A 18 4.15 -4.36 -6.23
CA ILE A 18 5.22 -3.49 -5.72
C ILE A 18 6.06 -2.91 -6.86
N GLU A 19 6.31 -3.68 -7.91
CA GLU A 19 7.00 -3.19 -9.12
C GLU A 19 6.20 -2.10 -9.82
N ARG A 20 4.88 -2.27 -9.95
CA ARG A 20 3.99 -1.25 -10.54
C ARG A 20 3.98 0.03 -9.71
N LEU A 21 3.88 -0.09 -8.39
CA LEU A 21 3.92 1.06 -7.48
C LEU A 21 5.27 1.80 -7.56
N ASN A 22 6.38 1.07 -7.57
CA ASN A 22 7.71 1.66 -7.72
C ASN A 22 7.89 2.36 -9.07
N GLY A 23 7.35 1.77 -10.14
CA GLY A 23 7.33 2.38 -11.47
C GLY A 23 6.53 3.69 -11.50
N GLU A 24 5.38 3.73 -10.83
CA GLU A 24 4.56 4.94 -10.75
C GLU A 24 5.21 6.04 -9.90
N ILE A 25 5.81 5.68 -8.76
CA ILE A 25 6.58 6.62 -7.94
C ILE A 25 7.70 7.22 -8.79
N LYS A 26 8.50 6.38 -9.46
CA LYS A 26 9.58 6.83 -10.34
C LYS A 26 9.07 7.78 -11.42
N ARG A 27 8.02 7.40 -12.14
CA ARG A 27 7.42 8.23 -13.20
C ARG A 27 6.95 9.59 -12.71
N ARG A 28 6.28 9.66 -11.54
CA ARG A 28 5.80 10.92 -10.97
C ARG A 28 6.93 11.79 -10.44
N THR A 29 7.97 11.19 -9.86
CA THR A 29 9.15 11.95 -9.43
C THR A 29 9.94 12.48 -10.62
N ASP A 30 10.01 11.73 -11.72
CA ASP A 30 10.70 12.14 -12.95
C ASP A 30 10.05 13.39 -13.58
N VAL A 31 8.72 13.54 -13.48
CA VAL A 31 8.00 14.74 -13.94
C VAL A 31 8.39 16.00 -13.16
N VAL A 32 8.66 15.87 -11.86
CA VAL A 32 9.07 17.00 -11.01
C VAL A 32 10.56 17.32 -11.20
N GLY A 33 11.40 16.31 -11.37
CA GLY A 33 12.84 16.43 -11.61
C GLY A 33 13.64 16.84 -10.36
N ILE A 34 13.37 18.03 -9.80
CA ILE A 34 14.06 18.56 -8.62
C ILE A 34 13.04 19.01 -7.57
N PHE A 35 13.23 18.58 -6.33
CA PHE A 35 12.37 18.96 -5.21
C PHE A 35 13.02 20.05 -4.36
N PRO A 36 12.25 21.04 -3.87
CA PRO A 36 12.77 22.15 -3.08
C PRO A 36 13.17 21.76 -1.65
N ASN A 37 12.67 20.64 -1.14
CA ASN A 37 13.02 20.06 0.17
C ASN A 37 12.51 18.61 0.28
N GLU A 38 12.97 17.91 1.30
CA GLU A 38 12.58 16.53 1.57
C GLU A 38 11.07 16.36 1.87
N ALA A 39 10.47 17.31 2.57
CA ALA A 39 9.03 17.25 2.86
C ALA A 39 8.17 17.26 1.59
N SER A 40 8.65 17.89 0.51
CA SER A 40 7.92 17.97 -0.77
C SER A 40 7.90 16.63 -1.49
N ILE A 41 9.03 15.91 -1.54
CA ILE A 41 9.05 14.55 -2.11
C ILE A 41 8.26 13.56 -1.26
N ARG A 42 8.37 13.65 0.08
CA ARG A 42 7.58 12.80 1.00
C ARG A 42 6.08 12.98 0.78
N ARG A 43 5.60 14.20 0.50
CA ARG A 43 4.18 14.45 0.18
C ARG A 43 3.75 13.80 -1.12
N LEU A 44 4.55 13.89 -2.19
CA LEU A 44 4.23 13.26 -3.47
C LEU A 44 4.17 11.73 -3.33
N VAL A 45 5.21 11.14 -2.75
CA VAL A 45 5.26 9.68 -2.52
C VAL A 45 4.12 9.26 -1.60
N GLY A 46 3.87 10.00 -0.52
CA GLY A 46 2.75 9.77 0.39
C GLY A 46 1.40 9.77 -0.33
N ALA A 47 1.16 10.74 -1.21
CA ALA A 47 -0.06 10.79 -2.02
C ALA A 47 -0.19 9.57 -2.95
N SER A 48 0.89 9.13 -3.60
CA SER A 48 0.88 7.91 -4.42
C SER A 48 0.57 6.64 -3.60
N LEU A 49 1.08 6.55 -2.38
CA LEU A 49 0.78 5.43 -1.46
C LEU A 49 -0.68 5.46 -1.01
N MET A 50 -1.23 6.65 -0.73
CA MET A 50 -2.65 6.82 -0.36
C MET A 50 -3.57 6.41 -1.51
N GLU A 51 -3.29 6.86 -2.74
CA GLU A 51 -4.03 6.46 -3.94
C GLU A 51 -3.99 4.94 -4.14
N GLN A 52 -2.83 4.31 -3.96
CA GLN A 52 -2.71 2.85 -4.07
C GLN A 52 -3.51 2.13 -2.97
N THR A 53 -3.51 2.69 -1.75
CA THR A 53 -4.26 2.14 -0.61
C THR A 53 -5.76 2.24 -0.83
N GLU A 54 -6.25 3.37 -1.37
CA GLU A 54 -7.64 3.55 -1.74
C GLU A 54 -8.07 2.50 -2.78
N GLU A 55 -7.29 2.32 -3.85
CA GLU A 55 -7.54 1.30 -4.87
C GLU A 55 -7.69 -0.11 -4.26
N TRP A 56 -6.82 -0.48 -3.31
CA TRP A 56 -6.84 -1.82 -2.70
C TRP A 56 -7.93 -2.02 -1.64
N THR A 57 -8.48 -0.94 -1.08
CA THR A 57 -9.44 -1.01 0.03
C THR A 57 -10.90 -0.87 -0.41
N VAL A 58 -11.15 -0.33 -1.61
CA VAL A 58 -12.51 -0.15 -2.16
C VAL A 58 -13.25 -1.49 -2.32
N GLN A 59 -14.48 -1.55 -1.79
CA GLN A 59 -15.25 -2.78 -1.55
C GLN A 59 -15.50 -3.65 -2.79
N ARG A 60 -15.63 -3.06 -3.98
CA ARG A 60 -15.81 -3.80 -5.26
C ARG A 60 -14.49 -4.28 -5.90
N GLY A 61 -13.35 -3.74 -5.48
CA GLY A 61 -12.02 -4.02 -6.04
C GLY A 61 -10.98 -4.48 -5.01
N ARG A 62 -11.44 -4.88 -3.81
CA ARG A 62 -10.55 -5.12 -2.68
C ARG A 62 -9.49 -6.16 -3.02
N TYR A 63 -8.22 -5.79 -2.88
CA TYR A 63 -7.11 -6.66 -3.28
C TYR A 63 -7.12 -7.98 -2.50
N MET A 64 -7.50 -7.94 -1.22
CA MET A 64 -7.87 -9.11 -0.41
C MET A 64 -9.07 -8.75 0.47
N THR A 65 -10.14 -9.56 0.45
CA THR A 65 -11.34 -9.26 1.24
C THR A 65 -11.15 -9.65 2.69
N LEU A 66 -11.78 -8.90 3.61
CA LEU A 66 -11.73 -9.22 5.05
C LEU A 66 -12.34 -10.60 5.35
N GLU A 67 -13.45 -10.94 4.68
CA GLU A 67 -14.10 -12.25 4.83
C GLU A 67 -13.14 -13.41 4.52
N THR A 68 -12.32 -13.24 3.49
CA THR A 68 -11.39 -14.29 3.09
C THR A 68 -10.11 -14.29 3.92
N LEU A 69 -9.75 -13.16 4.54
CA LEU A 69 -8.60 -13.06 5.44
C LEU A 69 -8.93 -13.38 6.90
N ALA A 70 -10.21 -13.42 7.29
CA ALA A 70 -10.67 -13.71 8.65
C ALA A 70 -10.00 -14.94 9.30
N PRO A 71 -9.70 -16.05 8.59
CA PRO A 71 -9.03 -17.20 9.20
C PRO A 71 -7.55 -16.97 9.59
N VAL A 72 -6.94 -15.87 9.15
CA VAL A 72 -5.49 -15.58 9.29
C VAL A 72 -5.23 -14.23 9.95
N CYS A 73 -6.25 -13.37 10.06
CA CYS A 73 -6.17 -12.13 10.81
C CYS A 73 -6.36 -12.43 12.29
N ASP A 74 -5.28 -12.35 13.07
CA ASP A 74 -5.42 -12.07 14.50
C ASP A 74 -5.94 -10.63 14.65
N ASP A 75 -6.91 -10.40 15.55
CA ASP A 75 -7.42 -9.08 15.91
C ASP A 75 -6.34 -8.25 16.65
N VAL A 76 -5.25 -7.93 15.96
CA VAL A 76 -4.31 -6.95 16.44
C VAL A 76 -4.96 -5.60 16.19
N VAL A 77 -5.49 -5.00 17.24
CA VAL A 77 -5.90 -3.59 17.24
C VAL A 77 -4.66 -2.77 16.91
N VAL A 78 -4.46 -2.46 15.63
CA VAL A 78 -3.39 -1.56 15.19
C VAL A 78 -3.78 -0.15 15.61
N SER A 79 -3.35 0.25 16.81
CA SER A 79 -3.34 1.64 17.20
C SER A 79 -2.18 2.31 16.46
N LEU A 80 -2.50 3.22 15.54
CA LEU A 80 -1.49 4.11 14.98
C LEU A 80 -0.99 5.00 16.14
N PRO A 81 0.33 5.10 16.40
CA PRO A 81 0.83 6.08 17.34
C PRO A 81 0.39 7.44 16.81
N ALA A 82 -0.41 8.16 17.59
CA ALA A 82 -0.82 9.51 17.27
C ALA A 82 0.45 10.29 16.91
N ALA A 83 0.50 10.83 15.69
CA ALA A 83 1.64 11.56 15.19
C ALA A 83 2.14 12.53 16.26
N GLN A 84 3.33 12.27 16.81
CA GLN A 84 4.00 13.21 17.71
C GLN A 84 4.22 14.49 16.91
N ARG A 85 3.47 15.52 17.30
CA ARG A 85 3.70 16.90 16.91
C ARG A 85 4.82 17.42 17.80
N ASP A 86 6.00 17.58 17.24
CA ASP A 86 7.02 18.51 17.74
C ASP A 86 7.12 19.68 16.75
#